data_AF-A0A0C3HV15-F1
#
_entry.id   AF-A0A0C3HV15-F1
#
_cell.length_a   1.000
_cell.length_b   1.000
_cell.length_c   1.000
_cell.angle_alpha   90.00
_cell.angle_beta   90.00
_cell.angle_gamma   90.00
#
_symmetry.space_group_name_H-M   'P 1'
#
loop_
_entity.id
_entity.type
_entity.pdbx_description
1 polymer ?
#
loop_
_entity_poly.entity_id
_entity_poly.type
_entity_poly.pdbx_seq_one_letter_code
_entity_poly.pdbx_strand_id
1 'polypeptide(L)'
;MEPPLQILKGEDGILRDVYDRPMIVVFNAAKSGLDAIKSSGPESLPFAFVHVDGSSKEDRAARTLIRSHVMQDHHRRKREKATHKRQSRHHKAVQASVLWVDSLFGTSSLPPQPTKNLDPFAQYPIEMTPRTHQLVNHYVTIIAGLAKPREFNYMSSFAVGMGDQALFHVLLLTSALHLCYLTGNVNWNETGRVPSTEIISRKLTAIRKVNEKLQNSPTAISDQLIHAVTFMAMVESVDYLGGDKAAANSHLDGLSRMIKARGGLETLDHDIVQKICLADYLCCVEPDQPPRFKFPSSGKDADQKEHVLRRDRLPWPQIQQRIEYSSMAEVPTGFQILQSLVPLDEEFTDIVRSIENFCIVFREVHYSGERHMLRATDFDVTSLRYRLLCMESARKSATHEELVGDACRIGALVFLKTVFDQFGWWGTSRIVRGRRHTTILEKLKAYLTRLDSSVDALKTECLELSLWLTCMAGLLPLQYIDKLWCGTRLKATVTILGLKTWEEVEIVLRKFLWIQWIHGPACKTFWEDTHGDGEQAMREVLS
;
A
#
# COMPACT_ATOMS: atom_id res chain seq x y z
N MET A 1 34.93 54.92 17.50
CA MET A 1 34.78 53.51 17.09
C MET A 1 34.24 52.77 18.29
N GLU A 2 32.93 52.55 18.32
CA GLU A 2 32.30 51.68 19.32
C GLU A 2 32.61 50.22 18.94
N PRO A 3 32.94 49.35 19.90
CA PRO A 3 33.24 47.95 19.62
C PRO A 3 31.99 47.22 19.08
N PRO A 4 32.16 46.09 18.37
CA PRO A 4 31.04 45.33 17.83
C PRO A 4 30.11 44.88 18.97
N LEU A 5 28.81 45.16 18.81
CA LEU A 5 27.72 44.84 19.75
C LEU A 5 27.86 43.39 20.22
N GLN A 6 28.32 43.18 21.47
CA GLN A 6 28.29 41.85 22.08
C GLN A 6 26.83 41.50 22.39
N ILE A 7 26.40 40.34 21.88
CA ILE A 7 25.03 39.84 22.03
C ILE A 7 25.00 38.88 23.21
N LEU A 8 24.11 39.13 24.16
CA LEU A 8 23.85 38.23 25.28
C LEU A 8 22.49 37.58 25.10
N LYS A 9 22.40 36.27 25.35
CA LYS A 9 21.12 35.55 25.39
C LYS A 9 20.67 35.48 26.84
N GLY A 10 19.58 36.17 27.16
CA GLY A 10 18.97 36.12 28.50
C GLY A 10 18.45 34.72 28.83
N GLU A 11 18.27 34.42 30.11
CA GLU A 11 17.69 33.14 30.59
C GLU A 11 16.24 32.93 30.09
N ASP A 12 15.56 34.03 29.73
CA ASP A 12 14.25 34.07 29.07
C ASP A 12 14.30 33.74 27.56
N GLY A 13 15.49 33.51 27.01
CA GLY A 13 15.72 33.25 25.59
C GLY A 13 15.69 34.48 24.70
N ILE A 14 15.51 35.70 25.25
CA ILE A 14 15.50 36.96 24.52
C ILE A 14 16.94 37.41 24.27
N LEU A 15 17.25 37.81 23.03
CA LEU A 15 18.55 38.37 22.68
C LEU A 15 18.60 39.84 23.10
N ARG A 16 19.65 40.23 23.82
CA ARG A 16 19.85 41.58 24.34
C ARG A 16 21.24 42.11 24.01
N ASP A 17 21.37 43.43 23.93
CA ASP A 17 22.68 44.07 23.81
C ASP A 17 23.38 44.18 25.19
N VAL A 18 24.61 44.70 25.21
CA VAL A 18 25.39 44.93 26.44
C VAL A 18 24.75 45.90 27.43
N TYR A 19 23.69 46.59 27.04
CA TYR A 19 22.90 47.51 27.87
C TYR A 19 21.53 46.92 28.24
N ASP A 20 21.35 45.61 28.09
CA ASP A 20 20.14 44.84 28.41
C ASP A 20 18.91 45.18 27.54
N ARG A 21 19.11 45.80 26.36
CA ARG A 21 18.01 46.18 25.46
C ARG A 21 17.61 45.04 24.52
N PRO A 22 16.32 44.72 24.36
CA PRO A 22 15.85 43.60 23.55
C PRO A 22 16.10 43.82 22.05
N MET A 23 16.55 42.77 21.37
CA MET A 23 16.88 42.78 19.94
C MET A 23 16.18 41.66 19.18
N ILE A 24 15.81 41.94 17.93
CA ILE A 24 15.31 40.93 16.98
C ILE A 24 16.29 40.79 15.81
N VAL A 25 16.53 39.54 15.40
CA VAL A 25 17.34 39.20 14.24
C VAL A 25 16.45 39.16 12.99
N VAL A 26 16.80 39.94 11.97
CA VAL A 26 16.11 39.98 10.68
C VAL A 26 17.05 39.50 9.58
N PHE A 27 16.64 38.48 8.83
CA PHE A 27 17.44 37.95 7.73
C PHE A 27 17.38 38.88 6.51
N ASN A 28 18.54 39.31 6.00
CA ASN A 28 18.62 40.20 4.84
C ASN A 28 19.04 39.43 3.59
N ALA A 29 18.06 38.95 2.83
CA ALA A 29 18.27 38.17 1.61
C ALA A 29 18.87 38.96 0.42
N ALA A 30 19.00 40.29 0.51
CA ALA A 30 19.58 41.10 -0.56
C ALA A 30 21.13 41.00 -0.65
N LYS A 31 21.79 40.44 0.38
CA LYS A 31 23.26 40.35 0.46
C LYS A 31 23.84 38.93 0.31
N SER A 32 22.99 37.92 0.09
CA SER A 32 23.46 36.54 -0.18
C SER A 32 23.63 36.25 -1.68
N GLY A 33 23.64 37.29 -2.53
CA GLY A 33 23.81 37.15 -3.98
C GLY A 33 24.90 38.09 -4.52
N LEU A 34 25.97 37.48 -5.04
CA LEU A 34 26.89 37.98 -6.09
C LEU A 34 28.03 38.98 -5.79
N ASP A 35 28.18 39.61 -4.63
CA ASP A 35 29.30 40.55 -4.38
C ASP A 35 30.31 40.09 -3.31
N ALA A 36 30.56 38.78 -3.19
CA ALA A 36 31.59 38.23 -2.29
C ALA A 36 33.02 38.24 -2.88
N ILE A 37 33.27 39.06 -3.91
CA ILE A 37 34.61 39.21 -4.50
C ILE A 37 34.94 40.70 -4.55
N LYS A 38 35.85 41.11 -3.64
CA LYS A 38 36.47 42.45 -3.44
C LYS A 38 35.85 43.31 -2.32
N SER A 39 36.27 43.06 -1.08
CA SER A 39 36.92 44.08 -0.24
C SER A 39 37.30 43.48 1.12
N SER A 40 38.54 43.72 1.53
CA SER A 40 39.11 43.32 2.82
C SER A 40 38.53 44.18 3.96
N GLY A 41 37.68 43.59 4.80
CA GLY A 41 37.10 44.16 6.02
C GLY A 41 36.30 43.09 6.78
N PRO A 42 36.04 43.23 8.10
CA PRO A 42 35.55 42.13 8.94
C PRO A 42 34.16 41.65 8.48
N GLU A 43 34.00 40.32 8.46
CA GLU A 43 32.87 39.54 7.93
C GLU A 43 31.49 40.15 8.23
N SER A 44 30.78 40.63 7.20
CA SER A 44 29.40 41.08 7.35
C SER A 44 28.44 39.89 7.31
N LEU A 45 27.88 39.51 8.46
CA LEU A 45 26.91 38.42 8.59
C LEU A 45 25.61 38.69 7.79
N PRO A 46 24.91 37.65 7.29
CA PRO A 46 23.69 37.76 6.47
C PRO A 46 22.43 38.20 7.25
N PHE A 47 22.61 38.68 8.47
CA PHE A 47 21.57 39.03 9.42
C PHE A 47 21.74 40.50 9.81
N ALA A 48 20.61 41.20 9.96
CA ALA A 48 20.54 42.56 10.52
C ALA A 48 19.80 42.51 11.86
N PHE A 49 20.35 43.13 12.90
CA PHE A 49 19.71 43.21 14.21
C PHE A 49 18.96 44.54 14.34
N VAL A 50 17.74 44.49 14.85
CA VAL A 50 16.88 45.66 15.07
C VAL A 50 16.55 45.74 16.55
N HIS A 51 16.81 46.89 17.17
CA HIS A 51 16.41 47.19 18.55
C HIS A 51 14.90 47.36 18.64
N VAL A 52 14.29 46.80 19.69
CA VAL A 52 12.85 46.85 19.94
C VAL A 52 12.57 47.67 21.18
N ASP A 53 13.00 48.93 21.15
CA ASP A 53 12.73 49.88 22.23
C ASP A 53 11.53 50.72 21.81
N GLY A 54 10.35 50.41 22.35
CA GLY A 54 9.07 51.08 22.05
C GLY A 54 8.98 52.57 22.41
N SER A 55 10.12 53.23 22.71
CA SER A 55 10.21 54.61 23.18
C SER A 55 10.99 55.55 22.25
N SER A 56 11.51 55.08 21.11
CA SER A 56 12.09 55.95 20.07
C SER A 56 11.25 55.88 18.80
N LYS A 57 11.10 57.00 18.07
CA LYS A 57 10.45 57.02 16.75
C LYS A 57 11.15 55.99 15.86
N GLU A 58 10.51 54.83 15.67
CA GLU A 58 11.07 53.68 14.93
C GLU A 58 11.79 54.13 13.66
N ASP A 59 13.08 53.81 13.61
CA ASP A 59 14.00 54.22 12.55
C ASP A 59 13.40 53.88 11.16
N ARG A 60 13.38 54.87 10.28
CA ARG A 60 12.81 54.76 8.92
C ARG A 60 13.49 53.62 8.15
N ALA A 61 14.77 53.39 8.41
CA ALA A 61 15.54 52.29 7.84
C ALA A 61 15.03 50.92 8.32
N ALA A 62 14.81 50.74 9.62
CA ALA A 62 14.29 49.51 10.21
C ALA A 62 12.89 49.16 9.67
N ARG A 63 11.98 50.14 9.59
CA ARG A 63 10.64 49.96 9.00
C ARG A 63 10.69 49.54 7.53
N THR A 64 11.63 50.10 6.77
CA THR A 64 11.79 49.76 5.35
C THR A 64 12.31 48.34 5.18
N LEU A 65 13.26 47.92 6.02
CA LEU A 65 13.85 46.59 5.99
C LEU A 65 12.83 45.51 6.40
N ILE A 66 12.04 45.74 7.45
CA ILE A 66 10.95 44.85 7.88
C ILE A 66 9.89 44.74 6.78
N ARG A 67 9.43 45.86 6.21
CA ARG A 67 8.43 45.85 5.13
C ARG A 67 8.93 45.12 3.89
N SER A 68 10.18 45.32 3.50
CA SER A 68 10.79 44.61 2.36
C SER A 68 10.78 43.10 2.61
N HIS A 69 11.18 42.64 3.80
CA HIS A 69 11.21 41.23 4.15
C HIS A 69 9.81 40.60 4.14
N VAL A 70 8.83 41.25 4.78
CA VAL A 70 7.43 40.77 4.84
C VAL A 70 6.82 40.71 3.43
N MET A 71 7.07 41.72 2.59
CA MET A 71 6.54 41.74 1.23
C MET A 71 7.23 40.71 0.33
N GLN A 72 8.53 40.47 0.49
CA GLN A 72 9.23 39.40 -0.23
C GLN A 72 8.70 38.01 0.16
N ASP A 73 8.47 37.73 1.44
CA ASP A 73 7.84 36.47 1.87
C ASP A 73 6.41 36.34 1.33
N HIS A 74 5.63 37.43 1.35
CA HIS A 74 4.29 37.45 0.76
C HIS A 74 4.30 37.12 -0.73
N HIS A 75 5.21 37.73 -1.50
CA HIS A 75 5.35 37.45 -2.93
C HIS A 75 5.88 36.04 -3.22
N ARG A 76 6.80 35.51 -2.39
CA ARG A 76 7.29 34.13 -2.48
C ARG A 76 6.15 33.13 -2.27
N ARG A 77 5.38 33.28 -1.18
CA ARG A 77 4.20 32.42 -0.90
C ARG A 77 3.14 32.51 -2.00
N LYS A 78 2.96 33.68 -2.61
CA LYS A 78 2.03 33.87 -3.75
C LYS A 78 2.52 33.13 -5.00
N ARG A 79 3.84 33.14 -5.28
CA ARG A 79 4.45 32.37 -6.38
C ARG A 79 4.35 30.86 -6.13
N GLU A 80 4.61 30.40 -4.92
CA GLU A 80 4.45 28.99 -4.50
C GLU A 80 3.00 28.50 -4.67
N LYS A 81 2.01 29.32 -4.29
CA LYS A 81 0.59 29.01 -4.52
C LYS A 81 0.24 28.95 -6.01
N ALA A 82 0.84 29.81 -6.84
CA ALA A 82 0.61 29.81 -8.28
C ALA A 82 1.26 28.60 -8.98
N THR A 83 2.48 28.20 -8.58
CA THR A 83 3.15 26.98 -9.08
C THR A 83 2.41 25.72 -8.65
N HIS A 84 1.94 25.63 -7.40
CA HIS A 84 1.09 24.52 -6.96
C HIS A 84 -0.23 24.44 -7.73
N LYS A 85 -0.86 25.57 -8.07
CA LYS A 85 -2.09 25.59 -8.89
C LYS A 85 -1.84 25.13 -10.33
N ARG A 86 -0.63 25.39 -10.87
CA ARG A 86 -0.21 24.95 -12.22
C ARG A 86 0.16 23.46 -12.24
N GLN A 87 0.86 22.98 -11.21
CA GLN A 87 1.15 21.55 -11.00
C GLN A 87 -0.14 20.73 -10.75
N SER A 88 -1.12 21.29 -10.01
CA SER A 88 -2.44 20.67 -9.82
C SER A 88 -3.23 20.54 -11.12
N ARG A 89 -3.14 21.52 -12.04
CA ARG A 89 -3.75 21.43 -13.37
C ARG A 89 -3.06 20.40 -14.27
N HIS A 90 -1.74 20.25 -14.16
CA HIS A 90 -0.98 19.22 -14.88
C HIS A 90 -1.26 17.82 -14.34
N HIS A 91 -1.35 17.66 -13.01
CA HIS A 91 -1.79 16.41 -12.38
C HIS A 91 -3.21 16.01 -12.80
N LYS A 92 -4.15 16.97 -12.93
CA LYS A 92 -5.51 16.68 -13.43
C LYS A 92 -5.56 16.23 -14.89
N ALA A 93 -4.65 16.70 -15.74
CA ALA A 93 -4.59 16.30 -17.15
C ALA A 93 -4.03 14.87 -17.32
N VAL A 94 -3.06 14.48 -16.47
CA VAL A 94 -2.50 13.11 -16.44
C VAL A 94 -3.40 12.14 -15.64
N GLN A 95 -4.38 12.64 -14.87
CA GLN A 95 -5.37 11.83 -14.15
C GLN A 95 -6.61 11.45 -14.99
N ALA A 96 -6.65 11.76 -16.29
CA ALA A 96 -7.82 11.55 -17.13
C ALA A 96 -8.07 10.08 -17.55
N SER A 97 -7.29 9.11 -17.07
CA SER A 97 -7.46 7.68 -17.39
C SER A 97 -7.46 6.80 -16.14
N VAL A 98 -8.35 7.10 -15.17
CA VAL A 98 -8.81 6.09 -14.20
C VAL A 98 -10.31 6.28 -13.99
N LEU A 99 -11.10 5.46 -14.69
CA LEU A 99 -12.50 5.22 -14.37
C LEU A 99 -12.57 4.82 -12.90
N TRP A 100 -13.29 5.56 -12.04
CA TRP A 100 -14.23 5.05 -11.02
C TRP A 100 -14.78 6.20 -10.14
N VAL A 101 -16.07 6.03 -9.84
CA VAL A 101 -17.10 7.00 -9.45
C VAL A 101 -16.95 7.51 -8.00
N ASP A 102 -17.18 8.81 -7.81
CA ASP A 102 -17.21 9.57 -6.53
C ASP A 102 -18.25 9.10 -5.47
N SER A 103 -18.87 7.92 -5.62
CA SER A 103 -20.10 7.55 -4.88
C SER A 103 -19.96 6.38 -3.89
N LEU A 104 -18.77 5.82 -3.65
CA LEU A 104 -18.61 4.69 -2.72
C LEU A 104 -18.63 5.09 -1.23
N PHE A 105 -18.56 6.39 -0.92
CA PHE A 105 -18.96 6.88 0.40
C PHE A 105 -20.48 7.01 0.41
N GLY A 106 -21.15 5.87 0.57
CA GLY A 106 -22.54 5.86 1.00
C GLY A 106 -22.69 6.80 2.18
N THR A 107 -23.69 7.68 2.09
CA THR A 107 -24.11 8.56 3.17
C THR A 107 -24.04 7.82 4.50
N SER A 108 -23.24 8.36 5.42
CA SER A 108 -23.02 7.89 6.78
C SER A 108 -24.33 7.34 7.36
N SER A 109 -24.49 6.02 7.25
CA SER A 109 -25.57 5.31 7.90
C SER A 109 -25.09 5.11 9.34
N LEU A 110 -25.95 5.41 10.30
CA LEU A 110 -25.69 5.26 11.73
C LEU A 110 -24.87 3.98 12.02
N PRO A 111 -23.86 4.05 12.92
CA PRO A 111 -22.97 2.94 13.16
C PRO A 111 -23.76 1.68 13.53
N PRO A 112 -23.30 0.48 13.13
CA PRO A 112 -23.88 -0.74 13.65
C PRO A 112 -23.84 -0.66 15.18
N GLN A 113 -24.98 -0.88 15.83
CA GLN A 113 -25.04 -0.98 17.29
C GLN A 113 -23.94 -1.94 17.75
N PRO A 114 -23.26 -1.65 18.88
CA PRO A 114 -22.23 -2.52 19.39
C PRO A 114 -22.78 -3.94 19.43
N THR A 115 -22.18 -4.81 18.63
CA THR A 115 -22.37 -6.26 18.75
C THR A 115 -22.24 -6.60 20.23
N LYS A 116 -23.05 -7.54 20.73
CA LYS A 116 -23.26 -7.96 22.14
C LYS A 116 -22.02 -8.12 23.07
N ASN A 117 -20.81 -7.79 22.62
CA ASN A 117 -19.51 -7.97 23.26
C ASN A 117 -18.84 -6.67 23.77
N LEU A 118 -19.41 -5.47 23.56
CA LEU A 118 -18.83 -4.23 24.09
C LEU A 118 -19.75 -3.63 25.16
N ASP A 119 -19.31 -3.67 26.42
CA ASP A 119 -19.98 -3.00 27.54
C ASP A 119 -19.83 -1.46 27.39
N PRO A 120 -20.92 -0.69 27.29
CA PRO A 120 -20.85 0.77 27.15
C PRO A 120 -20.25 1.48 28.38
N PHE A 121 -20.09 0.78 29.50
CA PHE A 121 -19.44 1.27 30.72
C PHE A 121 -18.02 0.72 30.92
N ALA A 122 -17.50 -0.07 29.98
CA ALA A 122 -16.14 -0.59 30.06
C ALA A 122 -15.12 0.55 30.11
N GLN A 123 -14.23 0.50 31.10
CA GLN A 123 -13.11 1.41 31.17
C GLN A 123 -12.09 1.09 30.07
N TYR A 124 -11.60 2.12 29.39
CA TYR A 124 -10.55 1.95 28.39
C TYR A 124 -9.24 1.45 29.03
N PRO A 125 -8.42 0.65 28.31
CA PRO A 125 -7.17 0.10 28.84
C PRO A 125 -6.13 1.16 29.25
N ILE A 126 -6.29 2.38 28.75
CA ILE A 126 -5.34 3.49 28.91
C ILE A 126 -6.07 4.76 29.31
N GLU A 127 -5.31 5.71 29.83
CA GLU A 127 -5.82 7.06 30.05
C GLU A 127 -6.25 7.70 28.72
N MET A 128 -7.48 8.21 28.72
CA MET A 128 -8.11 8.72 27.52
C MET A 128 -7.90 10.23 27.42
N THR A 129 -7.35 10.66 26.28
CA THR A 129 -7.27 12.07 25.89
C THR A 129 -8.28 12.36 24.78
N PRO A 130 -8.63 13.62 24.50
CA PRO A 130 -9.48 13.96 23.36
C PRO A 130 -8.97 13.38 22.03
N ARG A 131 -7.64 13.36 21.84
CA ARG A 131 -7.01 12.73 20.68
C ARG A 131 -7.19 11.22 20.67
N THR A 132 -7.03 10.55 21.81
CA THR A 132 -7.28 9.11 21.93
C THR A 132 -8.72 8.75 21.57
N HIS A 133 -9.71 9.52 22.05
CA HIS A 133 -11.12 9.34 21.67
C HIS A 133 -11.35 9.49 20.17
N GLN A 134 -10.70 10.46 19.52
CA GLN A 134 -10.78 10.62 18.07
C GLN A 134 -10.27 9.38 17.33
N LEU A 135 -9.14 8.82 17.77
CA LEU A 135 -8.55 7.62 17.17
C LEU A 135 -9.41 6.36 17.40
N VAL A 136 -10.01 6.21 18.58
CA VAL A 136 -10.99 5.14 18.86
C VAL A 136 -12.19 5.27 17.94
N ASN A 137 -12.76 6.47 17.85
CA ASN A 137 -13.92 6.70 16.99
C ASN A 137 -13.58 6.39 15.52
N HIS A 138 -12.41 6.81 15.04
CA HIS A 138 -11.94 6.47 13.69
C HIS A 138 -11.78 4.97 13.48
N TYR A 139 -11.28 4.24 14.48
CA TYR A 139 -11.16 2.79 14.41
C TYR A 139 -12.54 2.15 14.24
N VAL A 140 -13.46 2.44 15.16
CA VAL A 140 -14.78 1.79 15.26
C VAL A 140 -15.72 2.18 14.12
N THR A 141 -15.60 3.41 13.58
CA THR A 141 -16.51 3.88 12.52
C THR A 141 -15.97 3.63 11.13
N ILE A 142 -14.65 3.76 10.93
CA ILE A 142 -14.04 3.68 9.59
C ILE A 142 -13.32 2.35 9.41
N ILE A 143 -12.29 2.06 10.21
CA ILE A 143 -11.43 0.87 10.02
C ILE A 143 -12.24 -0.42 10.18
N ALA A 144 -13.08 -0.47 11.21
CA ALA A 144 -14.03 -1.55 11.47
C ALA A 144 -14.88 -1.93 10.25
N GLY A 145 -15.26 -0.93 9.45
CA GLY A 145 -16.09 -1.09 8.27
C GLY A 145 -15.33 -1.51 7.00
N LEU A 146 -13.98 -1.53 7.04
CA LEU A 146 -13.15 -1.86 5.88
C LEU A 146 -13.16 -3.36 5.54
N ALA A 147 -13.50 -4.23 6.48
CA ALA A 147 -13.61 -5.67 6.25
C ALA A 147 -14.95 -6.23 6.71
N LYS A 148 -15.39 -7.33 6.08
CA LYS A 148 -16.64 -7.98 6.44
C LYS A 148 -16.50 -8.71 7.78
N PRO A 149 -17.51 -8.62 8.66
CA PRO A 149 -17.60 -9.49 9.82
C PRO A 149 -17.64 -10.95 9.36
N ARG A 150 -16.75 -11.80 9.91
CA ARG A 150 -16.53 -13.25 9.70
C ARG A 150 -15.25 -13.65 8.96
N GLU A 151 -14.71 -12.82 8.07
CA GLU A 151 -13.49 -13.16 7.30
C GLU A 151 -12.26 -12.44 7.84
N PHE A 152 -12.41 -11.17 8.25
CA PHE A 152 -11.40 -10.45 9.01
C PHE A 152 -12.13 -9.39 9.84
N ASN A 153 -12.26 -9.63 11.14
CA ASN A 153 -13.12 -8.79 11.96
C ASN A 153 -12.29 -7.72 12.72
N TYR A 154 -12.15 -6.53 12.15
CA TYR A 154 -11.52 -5.40 12.89
C TYR A 154 -12.27 -5.09 14.21
N MET A 155 -13.58 -5.30 14.29
CA MET A 155 -14.31 -5.11 15.55
C MET A 155 -13.99 -6.19 16.57
N SER A 156 -13.68 -7.43 16.17
CA SER A 156 -13.15 -8.44 17.11
C SER A 156 -11.78 -8.01 17.62
N SER A 157 -10.90 -7.51 16.75
CA SER A 157 -9.61 -6.93 17.15
C SER A 157 -9.79 -5.83 18.19
N PHE A 158 -10.75 -4.92 17.98
CA PHE A 158 -11.06 -3.86 18.94
C PHE A 158 -11.56 -4.41 20.28
N ALA A 159 -12.53 -5.33 20.26
CA ALA A 159 -13.06 -5.95 21.47
C ALA A 159 -11.97 -6.67 22.26
N VAL A 160 -11.08 -7.40 21.59
CA VAL A 160 -9.91 -8.06 22.20
C VAL A 160 -8.93 -7.01 22.75
N GLY A 161 -8.73 -5.91 22.04
CA GLY A 161 -7.89 -4.79 22.46
C GLY A 161 -8.40 -4.05 23.71
N MET A 162 -9.71 -4.03 23.96
CA MET A 162 -10.28 -3.45 25.18
C MET A 162 -9.85 -4.18 26.47
N GLY A 163 -9.30 -5.39 26.37
CA GLY A 163 -8.70 -6.11 27.49
C GLY A 163 -7.17 -6.01 27.57
N ASP A 164 -6.51 -5.32 26.64
CA ASP A 164 -5.05 -5.38 26.48
C ASP A 164 -4.43 -4.05 26.08
N GLN A 165 -3.60 -3.47 26.95
CA GLN A 165 -2.93 -2.20 26.69
C GLN A 165 -2.03 -2.23 25.45
N ALA A 166 -1.28 -3.31 25.22
CA ALA A 166 -0.34 -3.38 24.10
C ALA A 166 -1.11 -3.38 22.77
N LEU A 167 -2.09 -4.28 22.65
CA LEU A 167 -2.96 -4.35 21.47
C LEU A 167 -3.71 -3.04 21.28
N PHE A 168 -4.29 -2.45 22.34
CA PHE A 168 -5.00 -1.18 22.24
C PHE A 168 -4.11 -0.05 21.70
N HIS A 169 -2.86 0.04 22.16
CA HIS A 169 -1.89 1.00 21.61
C HIS A 169 -1.63 0.79 20.12
N VAL A 170 -1.54 -0.47 19.67
CA VAL A 170 -1.34 -0.83 18.26
C VAL A 170 -2.58 -0.50 17.41
N LEU A 171 -3.79 -0.74 17.90
CA LEU A 171 -5.03 -0.38 17.19
C LEU A 171 -5.14 1.15 17.00
N LEU A 172 -4.77 1.92 18.01
CA LEU A 172 -4.72 3.38 17.93
C LEU A 172 -3.62 3.87 16.98
N LEU A 173 -2.48 3.16 16.91
CA LEU A 173 -1.45 3.38 15.92
C LEU A 173 -2.00 3.13 14.51
N THR A 174 -2.75 2.04 14.28
CA THR A 174 -3.45 1.77 13.01
C THR A 174 -4.40 2.92 12.66
N SER A 175 -5.18 3.44 13.62
CA SER A 175 -6.03 4.62 13.39
C SER A 175 -5.26 5.86 12.99
N ALA A 176 -4.17 6.18 13.69
CA ALA A 176 -3.37 7.36 13.41
C ALA A 176 -2.75 7.28 12.00
N LEU A 177 -2.22 6.11 11.66
CA LEU A 177 -1.66 5.81 10.33
C LEU A 177 -2.72 5.91 9.23
N HIS A 178 -3.93 5.38 9.47
CA HIS A 178 -5.02 5.48 8.51
C HIS A 178 -5.48 6.93 8.30
N LEU A 179 -5.54 7.74 9.36
CA LEU A 179 -5.83 9.17 9.23
C LEU A 179 -4.74 9.91 8.43
N CYS A 180 -3.46 9.61 8.69
CA CYS A 180 -2.35 10.15 7.91
C CYS A 180 -2.46 9.77 6.42
N TYR A 181 -2.87 8.52 6.15
CA TYR A 181 -3.12 8.04 4.80
C TYR A 181 -4.24 8.82 4.09
N LEU A 182 -5.41 8.97 4.72
CA LEU A 182 -6.57 9.64 4.13
C LEU A 182 -6.38 11.14 3.93
N THR A 183 -5.74 11.81 4.90
CA THR A 183 -5.62 13.27 4.88
C THR A 183 -4.54 13.78 3.92
N GLY A 184 -3.74 12.90 3.33
CA GLY A 184 -2.64 13.30 2.44
C GLY A 184 -1.59 14.18 3.13
N ASN A 185 -1.62 14.29 4.47
CA ASN A 185 -0.68 15.07 5.28
C ASN A 185 0.75 14.51 5.28
N VAL A 186 0.99 13.47 4.49
CA VAL A 186 2.33 13.09 4.07
C VAL A 186 2.57 13.80 2.75
N ASN A 187 3.39 14.85 2.75
CA ASN A 187 3.87 15.47 1.50
C ASN A 187 4.95 14.54 0.92
N TRP A 188 4.63 13.87 -0.19
CA TRP A 188 5.37 12.73 -0.76
C TRP A 188 6.51 13.09 -1.71
N ASN A 189 6.99 14.32 -1.67
CA ASN A 189 8.14 14.72 -2.47
C ASN A 189 9.38 14.54 -1.59
N GLU A 190 10.21 13.55 -1.93
CA GLU A 190 11.58 13.32 -1.46
C GLU A 190 11.73 12.76 -0.03
N THR A 191 12.11 11.47 0.01
CA THR A 191 13.08 10.77 0.92
C THR A 191 13.59 11.46 2.19
N GLY A 192 12.77 12.15 2.97
CA GLY A 192 13.32 12.96 4.07
C GLY A 192 12.35 13.52 5.11
N ARG A 193 11.20 12.88 5.39
CA ARG A 193 10.38 13.28 6.54
C ARG A 193 10.23 12.17 7.57
N VAL A 194 10.58 12.54 8.81
CA VAL A 194 10.48 11.77 10.05
C VAL A 194 9.00 11.43 10.32
N PRO A 195 8.66 10.20 10.75
CA PRO A 195 7.30 9.85 11.14
C PRO A 195 6.77 10.82 12.21
N SER A 196 5.45 11.07 12.25
CA SER A 196 4.89 11.99 13.25
C SER A 196 5.27 11.54 14.65
N THR A 197 5.56 12.49 15.55
CA THR A 197 5.92 12.19 16.95
C THR A 197 4.87 11.29 17.63
N GLU A 198 3.59 11.43 17.25
CA GLU A 198 2.49 10.57 17.69
C GLU A 198 2.66 9.11 17.25
N ILE A 199 2.95 8.86 15.97
CA ILE A 199 3.17 7.52 15.41
C ILE A 199 4.34 6.83 16.13
N ILE A 200 5.48 7.52 16.26
CA ILE A 200 6.67 7.00 16.93
C ILE A 200 6.37 6.68 18.40
N SER A 201 5.74 7.62 19.11
CA SER A 201 5.40 7.46 20.52
C SER A 201 4.48 6.26 20.75
N ARG A 202 3.44 6.07 19.92
CA ARG A 202 2.53 4.92 20.05
C ARG A 202 3.23 3.60 19.74
N LYS A 203 4.06 3.55 18.69
CA LYS A 203 4.87 2.38 18.33
C LYS A 203 5.80 1.97 19.48
N LEU A 204 6.60 2.90 20.00
CA LEU A 204 7.51 2.64 21.12
C LEU A 204 6.75 2.19 22.37
N THR A 205 5.58 2.78 22.63
CA THR A 205 4.77 2.38 23.78
C THR A 205 4.21 0.96 23.63
N ALA A 206 3.74 0.59 22.44
CA ALA A 206 3.28 -0.77 22.16
C ALA A 206 4.41 -1.79 22.35
N ILE A 207 5.61 -1.52 21.79
CA ILE A 207 6.79 -2.38 21.94
C ILE A 207 7.15 -2.54 23.42
N ARG A 208 7.19 -1.44 24.18
CA ARG A 208 7.46 -1.47 25.63
C ARG A 208 6.45 -2.36 26.36
N LYS A 209 5.15 -2.22 26.06
CA LYS A 209 4.09 -3.02 26.70
C LYS A 209 4.16 -4.50 26.35
N VAL A 210 4.51 -4.84 25.10
CA VAL A 210 4.78 -6.22 24.69
C VAL A 210 5.96 -6.79 25.48
N ASN A 211 7.06 -6.05 25.59
CA ASN A 211 8.26 -6.48 26.31
C ASN A 211 8.01 -6.66 27.81
N GLU A 212 7.30 -5.74 28.46
CA GLU A 212 6.89 -5.85 29.87
C GLU A 212 6.12 -7.16 30.12
N LYS A 213 5.17 -7.50 29.24
CA LYS A 213 4.39 -8.73 29.35
C LYS A 213 5.24 -9.99 29.18
N LEU A 214 6.13 -10.00 28.19
CA LEU A 214 7.04 -11.12 27.95
C LEU A 214 8.03 -11.33 29.09
N GLN A 215 8.48 -10.26 29.76
CA GLN A 215 9.36 -10.35 30.92
C GLN A 215 8.64 -10.87 32.16
N ASN A 216 7.42 -10.40 32.41
CA ASN A 216 6.66 -10.74 33.61
C ASN A 216 6.06 -12.15 33.56
N SER A 217 5.73 -12.66 32.37
CA SER A 217 5.23 -14.02 32.20
C SER A 217 5.71 -14.64 30.89
N PRO A 218 6.97 -15.12 30.84
CA PRO A 218 7.58 -15.65 29.62
C PRO A 218 6.83 -16.87 29.04
N THR A 219 6.08 -17.58 29.87
CA THR A 219 5.29 -18.76 29.48
C THR A 219 3.84 -18.43 29.10
N ALA A 220 3.31 -17.25 29.48
CA ALA A 220 1.93 -16.85 29.18
C ALA A 220 1.88 -16.00 27.90
N ILE A 221 2.13 -16.64 26.76
CA ILE A 221 1.88 -16.02 25.46
C ILE A 221 0.37 -16.04 25.23
N SER A 222 -0.27 -14.88 25.31
CA SER A 222 -1.71 -14.75 25.11
C SER A 222 -2.06 -14.42 23.66
N ASP A 223 -3.31 -14.68 23.27
CA ASP A 223 -3.79 -14.34 21.92
C ASP A 223 -3.72 -12.83 21.65
N GLN A 224 -3.95 -12.00 22.67
CA GLN A 224 -3.79 -10.54 22.59
C GLN A 224 -2.37 -10.13 22.22
N LEU A 225 -1.36 -10.85 22.75
CA LEU A 225 0.04 -10.58 22.48
C LEU A 225 0.41 -10.96 21.04
N ILE A 226 -0.03 -12.13 20.59
CA ILE A 226 0.11 -12.57 19.18
C ILE A 226 -0.55 -11.56 18.25
N HIS A 227 -1.76 -11.11 18.58
CA HIS A 227 -2.51 -10.11 17.82
C HIS A 227 -1.75 -8.77 17.74
N ALA A 228 -1.23 -8.27 18.87
CA ALA A 228 -0.48 -7.03 18.93
C ALA A 228 0.77 -7.10 18.05
N VAL A 229 1.56 -8.18 18.14
CA VAL A 229 2.77 -8.37 17.33
C VAL A 229 2.44 -8.54 15.84
N THR A 230 1.33 -9.21 15.53
CA THR A 230 0.84 -9.36 14.15
C THR A 230 0.53 -8.00 13.53
N PHE A 231 -0.24 -7.14 14.22
CA PHE A 231 -0.52 -5.78 13.72
C PHE A 231 0.71 -4.87 13.69
N MET A 232 1.68 -5.05 14.61
CA MET A 232 2.96 -4.34 14.52
C MET A 232 3.71 -4.73 13.23
N ALA A 233 3.86 -6.03 12.94
CA ALA A 233 4.49 -6.48 11.70
C ALA A 233 3.81 -5.89 10.46
N MET A 234 2.49 -5.87 10.48
CA MET A 234 1.68 -5.30 9.41
C MET A 234 1.90 -3.80 9.24
N VAL A 235 1.88 -3.02 10.33
CA VAL A 235 2.17 -1.58 10.29
C VAL A 235 3.56 -1.31 9.72
N GLU A 236 4.55 -2.09 10.14
CA GLU A 236 5.95 -1.95 9.68
C GLU A 236 6.16 -2.38 8.22
N SER A 237 5.30 -3.26 7.68
CA SER A 237 5.39 -3.71 6.29
C SER A 237 5.01 -2.65 5.25
N VAL A 238 4.48 -1.50 5.70
CA VAL A 238 3.91 -0.47 4.83
C VAL A 238 4.93 0.64 4.56
N ASP A 239 5.76 0.43 3.54
CA ASP A 239 6.89 1.32 3.16
C ASP A 239 6.50 2.80 3.06
N TYR A 240 5.34 3.12 2.45
CA TYR A 240 4.94 4.51 2.28
C TYR A 240 4.69 5.19 3.62
N LEU A 241 4.13 4.51 4.62
CA LEU A 241 3.87 5.12 5.92
C LEU A 241 5.11 5.26 6.81
N GLY A 242 6.32 5.10 6.25
CA GLY A 242 7.57 5.09 7.00
C GLY A 242 7.82 3.76 7.72
N GLY A 243 7.23 2.67 7.22
CA GLY A 243 7.46 1.32 7.71
C GLY A 243 8.91 0.87 7.54
N ASP A 244 9.38 0.05 8.47
CA ASP A 244 10.71 -0.56 8.43
C ASP A 244 10.58 -2.06 8.18
N LYS A 245 10.93 -2.51 6.97
CA LYS A 245 10.89 -3.95 6.61
C LYS A 245 11.74 -4.81 7.54
N ALA A 246 12.86 -4.31 8.07
CA ALA A 246 13.67 -5.06 9.01
C ALA A 246 12.96 -5.21 10.37
N ALA A 247 12.27 -4.17 10.82
CA ALA A 247 11.40 -4.24 11.99
C ALA A 247 10.22 -5.19 11.77
N ALA A 248 9.57 -5.13 10.60
CA ALA A 248 8.49 -6.05 10.23
C ALA A 248 8.96 -7.51 10.29
N ASN A 249 10.11 -7.81 9.69
CA ASN A 249 10.73 -9.13 9.75
C ASN A 249 11.06 -9.55 11.19
N SER A 250 11.59 -8.64 12.01
CA SER A 250 11.88 -8.92 13.43
C SER A 250 10.61 -9.26 14.21
N HIS A 251 9.49 -8.57 13.94
CA HIS A 251 8.19 -8.89 14.52
C HIS A 251 7.69 -10.26 14.07
N LEU A 252 7.83 -10.61 12.79
CA LEU A 252 7.43 -11.93 12.27
C LEU A 252 8.29 -13.08 12.83
N ASP A 253 9.59 -12.86 13.04
CA ASP A 253 10.47 -13.85 13.67
C ASP A 253 10.14 -14.03 15.16
N GLY A 254 9.77 -12.95 15.85
CA GLY A 254 9.19 -12.99 17.20
C GLY A 254 7.88 -13.78 17.23
N LEU A 255 6.98 -13.47 16.30
CA LEU A 255 5.68 -14.13 16.14
C LEU A 255 5.83 -15.63 15.88
N SER A 256 6.78 -16.04 15.04
CA SER A 256 7.09 -17.46 14.80
C SER A 256 7.47 -18.20 16.08
N ARG A 257 8.30 -17.59 16.93
CA ARG A 257 8.66 -18.16 18.24
C ARG A 257 7.45 -18.22 19.18
N MET A 258 6.61 -17.18 19.19
CA MET A 258 5.40 -17.14 20.01
C MET A 258 4.42 -18.25 19.67
N ILE A 259 4.18 -18.47 18.38
CA ILE A 259 3.26 -19.49 17.86
C ILE A 259 3.78 -20.90 18.17
N LYS A 260 5.09 -21.14 17.98
CA LYS A 260 5.72 -22.41 18.35
C LYS A 260 5.57 -22.71 19.85
N ALA A 261 5.77 -21.72 20.71
CA ALA A 261 5.59 -21.86 22.15
C ALA A 261 4.12 -22.10 22.55
N ARG A 262 3.16 -21.66 21.72
CA ARG A 262 1.71 -21.96 21.84
C ARG A 262 1.29 -23.30 21.24
N GLY A 263 2.25 -24.11 20.79
CA GLY A 263 2.00 -25.44 20.25
C GLY A 263 1.60 -25.47 18.78
N GLY A 264 1.79 -24.38 18.02
CA GLY A 264 1.54 -24.34 16.57
C GLY A 264 0.45 -23.35 16.15
N LEU A 265 0.21 -23.25 14.84
CA LEU A 265 -0.84 -22.38 14.27
C LEU A 265 -2.24 -22.94 14.50
N GLU A 266 -2.34 -24.27 14.59
CA GLU A 266 -3.56 -25.04 14.77
C GLU A 266 -4.27 -24.78 16.09
N THR A 267 -3.53 -24.27 17.09
CA THR A 267 -4.03 -23.93 18.44
C THR A 267 -4.64 -22.53 18.50
N LEU A 268 -4.47 -21.72 17.46
CA LEU A 268 -4.95 -20.35 17.40
C LEU A 268 -6.34 -20.26 16.75
N ASP A 269 -7.08 -19.22 17.13
CA ASP A 269 -8.32 -18.88 16.47
C ASP A 269 -8.09 -18.52 14.99
N HIS A 270 -9.07 -18.90 14.16
CA HIS A 270 -9.02 -18.71 12.73
C HIS A 270 -8.82 -17.25 12.29
N ASP A 271 -9.49 -16.31 12.97
CA ASP A 271 -9.41 -14.88 12.68
C ASP A 271 -7.98 -14.33 12.92
N ILE A 272 -7.28 -14.89 13.90
CA ILE A 272 -5.87 -14.57 14.20
C ILE A 272 -4.94 -15.18 13.15
N VAL A 273 -5.19 -16.42 12.73
CA VAL A 273 -4.37 -17.08 11.69
C VAL A 273 -4.43 -16.28 10.38
N GLN A 274 -5.61 -15.81 9.95
CA GLN A 274 -5.73 -14.99 8.75
C GLN A 274 -4.97 -13.66 8.86
N LYS A 275 -4.95 -13.05 10.05
CA LYS A 275 -4.15 -11.86 10.34
C LYS A 275 -2.66 -12.16 10.18
N ILE A 276 -2.19 -13.27 10.74
CA ILE A 276 -0.79 -13.71 10.63
C ILE A 276 -0.42 -13.92 9.16
N CYS A 277 -1.27 -14.58 8.38
CA CYS A 277 -1.07 -14.77 6.94
C CYS A 277 -0.94 -13.45 6.21
N LEU A 278 -1.85 -12.49 6.46
CA LEU A 278 -1.73 -11.20 5.79
C LEU A 278 -0.43 -10.50 6.19
N ALA A 279 -0.07 -10.50 7.47
CA ALA A 279 1.15 -9.85 7.96
C ALA A 279 2.41 -10.37 7.26
N ASP A 280 2.50 -11.69 7.11
CA ASP A 280 3.64 -12.33 6.48
C ASP A 280 3.59 -12.18 4.95
N TYR A 281 2.41 -12.27 4.33
CA TYR A 281 2.22 -11.99 2.89
C TYR A 281 2.77 -10.61 2.52
N LEU A 282 2.42 -9.58 3.31
CA LEU A 282 2.88 -8.22 3.08
C LEU A 282 4.41 -8.10 3.09
N CYS A 283 5.10 -9.00 3.79
CA CYS A 283 6.56 -9.01 3.88
C CYS A 283 7.22 -9.91 2.83
N CYS A 284 6.59 -11.01 2.41
CA CYS A 284 7.20 -11.99 1.51
C CYS A 284 6.82 -11.83 0.03
N VAL A 285 5.71 -11.13 -0.30
CA VAL A 285 5.26 -10.97 -1.69
C VAL A 285 6.26 -10.19 -2.54
N GLU A 286 6.73 -9.04 -2.05
CA GLU A 286 7.64 -8.18 -2.82
C GLU A 286 8.93 -8.91 -3.18
N PRO A 287 9.67 -9.52 -2.25
CA PRO A 287 10.89 -10.27 -2.59
C PRO A 287 10.62 -11.65 -3.23
N ASP A 288 9.35 -11.99 -3.51
CA ASP A 288 8.87 -13.29 -4.02
C ASP A 288 9.46 -14.46 -3.22
N GLN A 289 9.35 -14.37 -1.89
CA GLN A 289 9.85 -15.36 -0.95
C GLN A 289 8.74 -16.30 -0.49
N PRO A 290 9.07 -17.55 -0.13
CA PRO A 290 8.09 -18.42 0.48
C PRO A 290 7.61 -17.81 1.80
N PRO A 291 6.32 -17.91 2.12
CA PRO A 291 5.83 -17.45 3.41
C PRO A 291 6.47 -18.24 4.57
N ARG A 292 6.67 -17.56 5.71
CA ARG A 292 7.24 -18.14 6.93
C ARG A 292 6.31 -19.17 7.56
N PHE A 293 5.01 -18.92 7.50
CA PHE A 293 3.99 -19.73 8.13
C PHE A 293 3.43 -20.75 7.13
N LYS A 294 4.10 -21.89 6.96
CA LYS A 294 3.62 -22.95 6.08
C LYS A 294 2.41 -23.65 6.69
N PHE A 295 1.34 -23.79 5.91
CA PHE A 295 0.20 -24.64 6.24
C PHE A 295 0.47 -26.06 5.75
N PRO A 296 -0.06 -27.10 6.43
CA PRO A 296 0.08 -28.47 5.96
C PRO A 296 -0.42 -28.60 4.52
N SER A 297 0.38 -29.24 3.67
CA SER A 297 0.01 -29.54 2.29
C SER A 297 -1.15 -30.54 2.26
N SER A 298 -2.00 -30.40 1.26
CA SER A 298 -3.01 -31.37 0.86
C SER A 298 -2.40 -32.72 0.49
N GLY A 299 -2.27 -33.62 1.46
CA GLY A 299 -1.87 -35.01 1.22
C GLY A 299 -3.10 -35.87 0.93
N LYS A 300 -2.96 -36.87 0.05
CA LYS A 300 -4.01 -37.83 -0.34
C LYS A 300 -4.62 -38.65 0.82
N ASP A 301 -4.06 -38.57 2.03
CA ASP A 301 -4.54 -39.24 3.24
C ASP A 301 -5.27 -38.31 4.24
N ALA A 302 -5.51 -37.03 3.88
CA ALA A 302 -6.07 -36.00 4.78
C ALA A 302 -7.59 -35.72 4.57
N ASP A 303 -8.28 -36.57 3.82
CA ASP A 303 -9.63 -36.34 3.26
C ASP A 303 -10.78 -36.16 4.26
N GLN A 304 -10.57 -36.27 5.58
CA GLN A 304 -11.65 -36.03 6.57
C GLN A 304 -11.40 -34.86 7.52
N LYS A 305 -10.14 -34.45 7.74
CA LYS A 305 -9.83 -33.24 8.53
C LYS A 305 -9.60 -32.01 7.65
N GLU A 306 -9.15 -32.20 6.42
CA GLU A 306 -8.84 -31.11 5.50
C GLU A 306 -10.07 -30.48 4.85
N HIS A 307 -11.15 -31.25 4.63
CA HIS A 307 -12.42 -30.71 4.14
C HIS A 307 -13.09 -29.73 5.11
N VAL A 308 -12.82 -29.88 6.42
CA VAL A 308 -13.24 -28.93 7.46
C VAL A 308 -12.29 -27.73 7.51
N LEU A 309 -10.98 -27.93 7.31
CA LEU A 309 -9.99 -26.84 7.31
C LEU A 309 -10.05 -25.96 6.05
N ARG A 310 -10.40 -26.50 4.88
CA ARG A 310 -10.64 -25.73 3.64
C ARG A 310 -11.96 -24.96 3.67
N ARG A 311 -12.99 -25.47 4.35
CA ARG A 311 -14.30 -24.78 4.48
C ARG A 311 -14.32 -23.77 5.63
N ASP A 312 -13.65 -24.06 6.75
CA ASP A 312 -13.75 -23.26 7.97
C ASP A 312 -12.50 -22.45 8.31
N ARG A 313 -11.33 -22.67 7.67
CA ARG A 313 -10.05 -22.03 8.08
C ARG A 313 -9.25 -21.22 7.06
N LEU A 314 -9.73 -20.99 5.85
CA LEU A 314 -9.31 -19.86 5.02
C LEU A 314 -10.58 -19.28 4.39
N PRO A 315 -10.73 -17.95 4.31
CA PRO A 315 -11.98 -17.35 3.85
C PRO A 315 -12.08 -17.66 2.36
N TRP A 316 -12.82 -18.71 2.02
CA TRP A 316 -13.45 -18.73 0.72
C TRP A 316 -14.49 -17.60 0.74
N PRO A 317 -14.60 -16.78 -0.31
CA PRO A 317 -15.54 -15.68 -0.35
C PRO A 317 -16.93 -16.25 -0.09
N GLN A 318 -17.53 -15.86 1.03
CA GLN A 318 -18.93 -16.18 1.34
C GLN A 318 -19.91 -15.52 0.35
N ILE A 319 -19.40 -14.87 -0.72
CA ILE A 319 -20.22 -14.54 -1.88
C ILE A 319 -20.83 -15.80 -2.51
N GLN A 320 -20.22 -16.97 -2.29
CA GLN A 320 -20.81 -18.28 -2.60
C GLN A 320 -22.09 -18.60 -1.80
N GLN A 321 -22.36 -17.95 -0.66
CA GLN A 321 -23.62 -18.12 0.08
C GLN A 321 -24.76 -17.22 -0.43
N ARG A 322 -24.47 -16.24 -1.30
CA ARG A 322 -25.51 -15.43 -1.97
C ARG A 322 -25.86 -15.95 -3.36
N ILE A 323 -25.00 -16.75 -3.96
CA ILE A 323 -25.19 -17.32 -5.29
C ILE A 323 -25.02 -18.84 -5.13
N GLU A 324 -26.13 -19.58 -5.15
CA GLU A 324 -26.12 -21.05 -5.18
C GLU A 324 -25.39 -21.52 -6.44
N TYR A 325 -24.08 -21.76 -6.35
CA TYR A 325 -23.32 -22.33 -7.45
C TYR A 325 -23.65 -23.82 -7.59
N SER A 326 -24.15 -24.20 -8.75
CA SER A 326 -24.48 -25.58 -9.10
C SER A 326 -23.27 -26.36 -9.66
N SER A 327 -22.15 -25.71 -9.98
CA SER A 327 -20.92 -26.37 -10.46
C SER A 327 -19.65 -25.56 -10.15
N MET A 328 -18.50 -26.25 -9.99
CA MET A 328 -17.19 -25.62 -9.86
C MET A 328 -16.83 -24.88 -11.16
N ALA A 329 -16.26 -23.67 -11.07
CA ALA A 329 -15.74 -22.99 -12.25
C ALA A 329 -14.74 -23.88 -13.00
N GLU A 330 -14.76 -23.79 -14.33
CA GLU A 330 -13.70 -24.35 -15.16
C GLU A 330 -12.47 -23.43 -15.15
N VAL A 331 -11.31 -23.99 -15.48
CA VAL A 331 -10.08 -23.22 -15.68
C VAL A 331 -10.26 -22.37 -16.96
N PRO A 332 -9.79 -21.11 -17.03
CA PRO A 332 -9.91 -20.33 -18.26
C PRO A 332 -9.28 -21.05 -19.47
N THR A 333 -9.91 -20.97 -20.63
CA THR A 333 -9.57 -21.76 -21.83
C THR A 333 -8.11 -21.58 -22.27
N GLY A 334 -7.54 -20.38 -22.09
CA GLY A 334 -6.14 -20.09 -22.41
C GLY A 334 -5.17 -20.94 -21.59
N PHE A 335 -5.45 -21.14 -20.29
CA PHE A 335 -4.65 -22.04 -19.45
C PHE A 335 -4.88 -23.51 -19.79
N GLN A 336 -6.12 -23.90 -20.16
CA GLN A 336 -6.41 -25.28 -20.59
C GLN A 336 -5.64 -25.64 -21.88
N ILE A 337 -5.65 -24.73 -22.87
CA ILE A 337 -4.93 -24.94 -24.12
C ILE A 337 -3.42 -24.93 -23.86
N LEU A 338 -2.92 -24.01 -23.03
CA LEU A 338 -1.50 -23.97 -22.64
C LEU A 338 -1.04 -25.27 -21.98
N GLN A 339 -1.88 -25.90 -21.14
CA GLN A 339 -1.59 -27.20 -20.52
C GLN A 339 -1.33 -28.32 -21.53
N SER A 340 -1.93 -28.24 -22.72
CA SER A 340 -1.69 -29.22 -23.79
C SER A 340 -0.31 -29.08 -24.44
N LEU A 341 0.28 -27.89 -24.34
CA LEU A 341 1.62 -27.58 -24.87
C LEU A 341 2.70 -27.77 -23.80
N VAL A 342 2.44 -27.29 -22.58
CA VAL A 342 3.36 -27.34 -21.45
C VAL A 342 2.60 -27.78 -20.20
N PRO A 343 2.99 -28.87 -19.52
CA PRO A 343 2.32 -29.31 -18.31
C PRO A 343 2.43 -28.23 -17.21
N LEU A 344 1.29 -27.73 -16.75
CA LEU A 344 1.21 -26.82 -15.61
C LEU A 344 1.01 -27.61 -14.31
N ASP A 345 1.54 -27.09 -13.21
CA ASP A 345 1.38 -27.68 -11.88
C ASP A 345 -0.12 -27.83 -11.51
N GLU A 346 -0.49 -28.95 -10.90
CA GLU A 346 -1.87 -29.23 -10.48
C GLU A 346 -2.34 -28.20 -9.44
N GLU A 347 -1.45 -27.81 -8.52
CA GLU A 347 -1.73 -26.78 -7.52
C GLU A 347 -1.97 -25.41 -8.16
N PHE A 348 -1.22 -25.06 -9.21
CA PHE A 348 -1.49 -23.84 -9.98
C PHE A 348 -2.88 -23.85 -10.60
N THR A 349 -3.24 -24.98 -11.20
CA THR A 349 -4.52 -25.18 -11.87
C THR A 349 -5.69 -25.01 -10.89
N ASP A 350 -5.54 -25.57 -9.69
CA ASP A 350 -6.51 -25.43 -8.60
C ASP A 350 -6.62 -23.98 -8.09
N ILE A 351 -5.50 -23.28 -7.97
CA ILE A 351 -5.48 -21.85 -7.61
C ILE A 351 -6.19 -21.03 -8.69
N VAL A 352 -5.88 -21.22 -9.97
CA VAL A 352 -6.50 -20.48 -11.08
C VAL A 352 -8.01 -20.73 -11.13
N ARG A 353 -8.44 -21.99 -10.93
CA ARG A 353 -9.87 -22.32 -10.81
C ARG A 353 -10.52 -21.55 -9.66
N SER A 354 -9.80 -21.43 -8.55
CA SER A 354 -10.27 -20.64 -7.40
C SER A 354 -10.38 -19.16 -7.73
N ILE A 355 -9.39 -18.58 -8.41
CA ILE A 355 -9.44 -17.18 -8.88
C ILE A 355 -10.60 -16.96 -9.86
N GLU A 356 -10.88 -17.90 -10.76
CA GLU A 356 -11.99 -17.75 -11.72
C GLU A 356 -13.35 -17.74 -11.02
N ASN A 357 -13.53 -18.52 -9.94
CA ASN A 357 -14.75 -18.40 -9.11
C ASN A 357 -14.95 -16.97 -8.58
N PHE A 358 -13.88 -16.26 -8.17
CA PHE A 358 -13.99 -14.85 -7.82
C PHE A 358 -14.33 -13.98 -9.03
N CYS A 359 -13.75 -14.26 -10.19
CA CYS A 359 -14.03 -13.48 -11.40
C CYS A 359 -15.51 -13.59 -11.81
N ILE A 360 -16.12 -14.77 -11.68
CA ILE A 360 -17.55 -15.00 -11.92
C ILE A 360 -18.39 -14.14 -10.97
N VAL A 361 -18.06 -14.14 -9.68
CA VAL A 361 -18.74 -13.27 -8.70
C VAL A 361 -18.71 -11.80 -9.10
N PHE A 362 -17.54 -11.30 -9.50
CA PHE A 362 -17.37 -9.91 -9.95
C PHE A 362 -18.18 -9.64 -11.24
N ARG A 363 -18.40 -10.65 -12.06
CA ARG A 363 -19.19 -10.58 -13.30
C ARG A 363 -20.68 -10.51 -13.00
N GLU A 364 -21.18 -11.40 -12.13
CA GLU A 364 -22.60 -11.46 -11.73
C GLU A 364 -23.04 -10.18 -11.03
N VAL A 365 -22.26 -9.69 -10.05
CA VAL A 365 -22.57 -8.44 -9.34
C VAL A 365 -22.53 -7.24 -10.29
N HIS A 366 -21.72 -7.29 -11.35
CA HIS A 366 -21.77 -6.28 -12.39
C HIS A 366 -23.07 -6.38 -13.20
N TYR A 367 -23.47 -7.57 -13.65
CA TYR A 367 -24.68 -7.76 -14.45
C TYR A 367 -25.96 -7.39 -13.69
N SER A 368 -26.01 -7.64 -12.37
CA SER A 368 -27.14 -7.23 -11.53
C SER A 368 -27.23 -5.72 -11.28
N GLY A 369 -26.20 -4.94 -11.66
CA GLY A 369 -26.10 -3.51 -11.35
C GLY A 369 -25.76 -3.22 -9.88
N GLU A 370 -25.47 -4.24 -9.08
CA GLU A 370 -25.24 -4.15 -7.64
C GLU A 370 -23.75 -3.98 -7.27
N ARG A 371 -22.94 -3.37 -8.15
CA ARG A 371 -21.50 -3.17 -7.91
C ARG A 371 -21.18 -2.54 -6.55
N HIS A 372 -22.05 -1.67 -6.04
CA HIS A 372 -21.91 -1.03 -4.73
C HIS A 372 -22.00 -2.01 -3.54
N MET A 373 -22.55 -3.21 -3.77
CA MET A 373 -22.62 -4.30 -2.78
C MET A 373 -21.35 -5.15 -2.76
N LEU A 374 -20.48 -5.03 -3.78
CA LEU A 374 -19.21 -5.72 -3.82
C LEU A 374 -18.25 -5.12 -2.79
N ARG A 375 -18.05 -5.86 -1.70
CA ARG A 375 -17.04 -5.54 -0.67
C ARG A 375 -15.94 -6.60 -0.73
N ALA A 376 -15.17 -6.56 -1.81
CA ALA A 376 -13.97 -7.37 -1.94
C ALA A 376 -12.85 -6.73 -1.12
N THR A 377 -12.03 -7.55 -0.46
CA THR A 377 -10.91 -7.09 0.36
C THR A 377 -9.64 -7.89 0.06
N ASP A 378 -8.47 -7.35 0.43
CA ASP A 378 -7.20 -8.08 0.34
C ASP A 378 -7.23 -9.45 1.05
N PHE A 379 -8.08 -9.61 2.07
CA PHE A 379 -8.23 -10.85 2.83
C PHE A 379 -8.79 -11.99 1.99
N ASP A 380 -9.74 -11.68 1.12
CA ASP A 380 -10.49 -12.66 0.33
C ASP A 380 -9.55 -13.48 -0.57
N VAL A 381 -8.41 -12.90 -0.97
CA VAL A 381 -7.43 -13.53 -1.86
C VAL A 381 -6.07 -13.77 -1.20
N THR A 382 -5.93 -13.47 0.10
CA THR A 382 -4.66 -13.68 0.82
C THR A 382 -4.25 -15.15 0.79
N SER A 383 -5.21 -16.08 0.93
CA SER A 383 -4.98 -17.53 0.84
C SER A 383 -4.40 -17.95 -0.52
N LEU A 384 -4.97 -17.45 -1.61
CA LEU A 384 -4.54 -17.75 -2.97
C LEU A 384 -3.13 -17.20 -3.25
N ARG A 385 -2.87 -15.97 -2.81
CA ARG A 385 -1.53 -15.36 -2.91
C ARG A 385 -0.50 -16.16 -2.13
N TYR A 386 -0.85 -16.62 -0.93
CA TYR A 386 0.00 -17.47 -0.11
C TYR A 386 0.37 -18.78 -0.81
N ARG A 387 -0.64 -19.47 -1.36
CA ARG A 387 -0.44 -20.71 -2.12
C ARG A 387 0.45 -20.50 -3.34
N LEU A 388 0.25 -19.41 -4.09
CA LEU A 388 1.14 -19.02 -5.21
C LEU A 388 2.59 -18.78 -4.73
N LEU A 389 2.80 -18.19 -3.56
CA LEU A 389 4.14 -17.96 -3.01
C LEU A 389 4.80 -19.24 -2.46
N CYS A 390 4.01 -20.26 -2.13
CA CYS A 390 4.50 -21.56 -1.68
C CYS A 390 4.98 -22.47 -2.83
N MET A 391 4.69 -22.14 -4.09
CA MET A 391 5.05 -22.97 -5.25
C MET A 391 6.58 -22.95 -5.51
N GLU A 392 7.32 -23.84 -4.85
CA GLU A 392 8.78 -23.90 -4.94
C GLU A 392 9.28 -24.41 -6.32
N SER A 393 8.51 -25.31 -6.97
CA SER A 393 8.77 -25.84 -8.32
C SER A 393 8.81 -24.72 -9.36
N ALA A 394 7.84 -23.81 -9.29
CA ALA A 394 7.74 -22.68 -10.21
C ALA A 394 8.93 -21.73 -10.11
N ARG A 395 9.56 -21.54 -8.94
CA ARG A 395 10.63 -20.54 -8.76
C ARG A 395 12.00 -20.89 -9.35
N LYS A 396 12.17 -22.10 -9.92
CA LYS A 396 13.45 -22.54 -10.50
C LYS A 396 13.68 -21.95 -11.88
N SER A 397 12.62 -21.94 -12.70
CA SER A 397 12.65 -21.44 -14.08
C SER A 397 13.88 -21.93 -14.88
N ALA A 398 14.34 -23.17 -14.69
CA ALA A 398 15.54 -23.69 -15.34
C ALA A 398 15.20 -24.35 -16.68
N THR A 399 14.08 -25.06 -16.75
CA THR A 399 13.55 -25.63 -18.00
C THR A 399 12.54 -24.67 -18.66
N HIS A 400 12.19 -24.97 -19.92
CA HIS A 400 11.11 -24.29 -20.62
C HIS A 400 9.78 -24.39 -19.86
N GLU A 401 9.45 -25.59 -19.38
CA GLU A 401 8.21 -25.87 -18.66
C GLU A 401 8.15 -25.09 -17.34
N GLU A 402 9.25 -25.08 -16.59
CA GLU A 402 9.37 -24.31 -15.35
C GLU A 402 9.24 -22.81 -15.61
N LEU A 403 9.81 -22.28 -16.70
CA LEU A 403 9.70 -20.87 -17.08
C LEU A 403 8.24 -20.47 -17.36
N VAL A 404 7.52 -21.28 -18.15
CA VAL A 404 6.10 -21.02 -18.46
C VAL A 404 5.25 -21.09 -17.19
N GLY A 405 5.49 -22.09 -16.34
CA GLY A 405 4.84 -22.23 -15.04
C GLY A 405 5.07 -21.02 -14.13
N ASP A 406 6.31 -20.53 -14.03
CA ASP A 406 6.64 -19.36 -13.20
C ASP A 406 6.05 -18.07 -13.76
N ALA A 407 6.06 -17.89 -15.08
CA ALA A 407 5.42 -16.77 -15.75
C ALA A 407 3.90 -16.75 -15.47
N CYS A 408 3.24 -17.91 -15.49
CA CYS A 408 1.84 -18.05 -15.14
C CYS A 408 1.57 -17.71 -13.66
N ARG A 409 2.41 -18.21 -12.74
CA ARG A 409 2.32 -17.93 -11.30
C ARG A 409 2.49 -16.44 -10.98
N ILE A 410 3.52 -15.80 -11.51
CA ILE A 410 3.75 -14.35 -11.37
C ILE A 410 2.61 -13.57 -12.04
N GLY A 411 2.16 -13.99 -13.22
CA GLY A 411 1.02 -13.41 -13.91
C GLY A 411 -0.25 -13.42 -13.06
N ALA A 412 -0.55 -14.54 -12.38
CA ALA A 412 -1.68 -14.65 -11.47
C ALA A 412 -1.54 -13.72 -10.25
N LEU A 413 -0.33 -13.57 -9.68
CA LEU A 413 -0.07 -12.59 -8.61
C LEU A 413 -0.29 -11.15 -9.10
N VAL A 414 0.15 -10.82 -10.32
CA VAL A 414 -0.05 -9.50 -10.93
C VAL A 414 -1.53 -9.26 -11.23
N PHE A 415 -2.27 -10.25 -11.75
CA PHE A 415 -3.71 -10.17 -11.94
C PHE A 415 -4.45 -9.91 -10.61
N LEU A 416 -4.12 -10.66 -9.55
CA LEU A 416 -4.71 -10.43 -8.22
C LEU A 416 -4.36 -9.03 -7.69
N LYS A 417 -3.23 -8.46 -8.12
CA LYS A 417 -2.87 -7.07 -7.81
C LYS A 417 -3.73 -6.09 -8.60
N THR A 418 -3.94 -6.26 -9.90
CA THR A 418 -4.76 -5.34 -10.72
C THR A 418 -6.20 -5.25 -10.21
N VAL A 419 -6.72 -6.33 -9.63
CA VAL A 419 -8.07 -6.37 -9.04
C VAL A 419 -8.10 -5.87 -7.60
N PHE A 420 -7.27 -6.42 -6.70
CA PHE A 420 -7.47 -6.25 -5.25
C PHE A 420 -6.65 -5.12 -4.61
N ASP A 421 -5.62 -4.59 -5.25
CA ASP A 421 -4.93 -3.40 -4.73
C ASP A 421 -5.78 -2.12 -4.79
N GLN A 422 -6.90 -2.17 -5.52
CA GLN A 422 -7.94 -1.14 -5.51
C GLN A 422 -8.77 -1.16 -4.21
N PHE A 423 -8.69 -2.27 -3.45
CA PHE A 423 -9.45 -2.56 -2.23
C PHE A 423 -8.51 -2.85 -1.05
N GLY A 424 -7.33 -2.21 -1.04
CA GLY A 424 -6.29 -2.48 -0.05
C GLY A 424 -6.78 -2.36 1.39
N TRP A 425 -6.02 -2.93 2.34
CA TRP A 425 -6.32 -2.87 3.78
C TRP A 425 -6.88 -1.51 4.22
N TRP A 426 -6.27 -0.41 3.80
CA TRP A 426 -6.61 0.96 4.17
C TRP A 426 -7.80 1.57 3.39
N GLY A 427 -8.59 0.75 2.70
CA GLY A 427 -9.79 1.16 1.96
C GLY A 427 -9.55 1.59 0.51
N THR A 428 -10.65 1.92 -0.17
CA THR A 428 -10.69 2.35 -1.58
C THR A 428 -10.19 3.79 -1.73
N SER A 429 -8.90 4.03 -1.57
CA SER A 429 -8.32 5.29 -2.01
C SER A 429 -8.10 5.25 -3.51
N ARG A 430 -8.41 6.35 -4.20
CA ARG A 430 -8.16 6.62 -5.64
C ARG A 430 -6.70 6.47 -6.07
N ILE A 431 -5.80 6.16 -5.14
CA ILE A 431 -4.38 6.01 -5.37
C ILE A 431 -3.95 4.72 -4.67
N VAL A 432 -3.55 3.72 -5.47
CA VAL A 432 -2.85 2.52 -5.02
C VAL A 432 -1.49 2.95 -4.47
N ARG A 433 -1.47 3.51 -3.26
CA ARG A 433 -0.24 3.91 -2.59
C ARG A 433 0.30 2.70 -1.85
N GLY A 434 1.41 2.19 -2.36
CA GLY A 434 2.53 1.83 -1.49
C GLY A 434 2.65 0.39 -1.03
N ARG A 435 2.41 -0.55 -1.94
CA ARG A 435 3.23 -1.77 -1.95
C ARG A 435 4.19 -1.67 -3.13
N ARG A 436 5.50 -1.69 -2.87
CA ARG A 436 6.49 -1.87 -3.94
C ARG A 436 6.35 -3.32 -4.42
N HIS A 437 6.32 -3.52 -5.74
CA HIS A 437 6.35 -4.86 -6.36
C HIS A 437 7.42 -4.88 -7.46
N THR A 438 8.46 -4.07 -7.29
CA THR A 438 9.55 -3.90 -8.25
C THR A 438 10.15 -5.25 -8.62
N THR A 439 10.46 -6.09 -7.62
CA THR A 439 11.03 -7.42 -7.85
C THR A 439 10.08 -8.34 -8.63
N ILE A 440 8.79 -8.41 -8.27
CA ILE A 440 7.80 -9.23 -9.02
C ILE A 440 7.73 -8.78 -10.49
N LEU A 441 7.77 -7.48 -10.74
CA LEU A 441 7.67 -6.94 -12.10
C LEU A 441 8.98 -7.06 -12.88
N GLU A 442 10.12 -6.95 -12.23
CA GLU A 442 11.43 -7.26 -12.81
C GLU A 442 11.51 -8.74 -13.18
N LYS A 443 11.01 -9.64 -12.33
CA LYS A 443 10.89 -11.07 -12.65
C LYS A 443 9.95 -11.29 -13.84
N LEU A 444 8.78 -10.67 -13.85
CA LEU A 444 7.85 -10.77 -14.97
C LEU A 444 8.50 -10.28 -16.28
N LYS A 445 9.21 -9.15 -16.25
CA LYS A 445 9.98 -8.61 -17.38
C LYS A 445 11.07 -9.58 -17.85
N ALA A 446 11.79 -10.21 -16.91
CA ALA A 446 12.78 -11.23 -17.21
C ALA A 446 12.14 -12.47 -17.86
N TYR A 447 11.00 -12.94 -17.34
CA TYR A 447 10.29 -14.11 -17.90
C TYR A 447 9.73 -13.82 -19.29
N LEU A 448 9.11 -12.67 -19.48
CA LEU A 448 8.66 -12.21 -20.80
C LEU A 448 9.82 -12.14 -21.82
N THR A 449 10.97 -11.60 -21.43
CA THR A 449 12.17 -11.58 -22.31
C THR A 449 12.66 -13.00 -22.63
N ARG A 450 12.63 -13.91 -21.67
CA ARG A 450 13.05 -15.31 -21.87
C ARG A 450 12.07 -16.11 -22.71
N LEU A 451 10.77 -15.83 -22.61
CA LEU A 451 9.73 -16.46 -23.42
C LEU A 451 9.89 -16.11 -24.91
N ASP A 452 10.40 -14.93 -25.26
CA ASP A 452 10.67 -14.55 -26.66
C ASP A 452 11.73 -15.44 -27.34
N SER A 453 12.65 -15.99 -26.55
CA SER A 453 13.75 -16.85 -27.02
C SER A 453 13.51 -18.33 -26.72
N SER A 454 12.29 -18.68 -26.30
CA SER A 454 11.93 -20.03 -25.89
C SER A 454 11.60 -20.95 -27.09
N VAL A 455 11.60 -22.27 -26.87
CA VAL A 455 11.32 -23.26 -27.93
C VAL A 455 9.94 -23.03 -28.55
N ASP A 456 8.96 -22.68 -27.72
CA ASP A 456 7.59 -22.42 -28.13
C ASP A 456 7.28 -20.93 -28.35
N ALA A 457 8.29 -20.06 -28.48
CA ALA A 457 8.12 -18.61 -28.58
C ALA A 457 7.15 -18.16 -29.69
N LEU A 458 7.08 -18.91 -30.78
CA LEU A 458 6.20 -18.62 -31.93
C LEU A 458 4.88 -19.41 -31.91
N LYS A 459 4.69 -20.29 -30.92
CA LYS A 459 3.42 -21.00 -30.74
C LYS A 459 2.35 -19.99 -30.34
N THR A 460 1.17 -20.10 -30.93
CA THR A 460 0.06 -19.18 -30.70
C THR A 460 -0.27 -19.11 -29.21
N GLU A 461 -0.31 -20.25 -28.52
CA GLU A 461 -0.62 -20.37 -27.09
C GLU A 461 0.35 -19.55 -26.22
N CYS A 462 1.64 -19.61 -26.50
CA CYS A 462 2.69 -18.88 -25.79
C CYS A 462 2.67 -17.37 -26.09
N LEU A 463 2.33 -16.99 -27.32
CA LEU A 463 2.13 -15.61 -27.71
C LEU A 463 0.88 -15.00 -27.05
N GLU A 464 -0.21 -15.76 -26.97
CA GLU A 464 -1.44 -15.36 -26.28
C GLU A 464 -1.21 -15.17 -24.77
N LEU A 465 -0.45 -16.08 -24.14
CA LEU A 465 0.00 -15.91 -22.75
C LEU A 465 0.86 -14.66 -22.59
N SER A 466 1.84 -14.47 -23.47
CA SER A 466 2.72 -13.30 -23.45
C SER A 466 1.95 -11.99 -23.61
N LEU A 467 0.91 -11.97 -24.44
CA LEU A 467 0.02 -10.84 -24.61
C LEU A 467 -0.72 -10.54 -23.31
N TRP A 468 -1.32 -11.55 -22.67
CA TRP A 468 -2.03 -11.39 -21.40
C TRP A 468 -1.11 -10.87 -20.28
N LEU A 469 0.06 -11.48 -20.10
CA LEU A 469 1.06 -11.05 -19.11
C LEU A 469 1.51 -9.60 -19.33
N THR A 470 1.76 -9.22 -20.59
CA THR A 470 2.17 -7.86 -20.97
C THR A 470 1.09 -6.84 -20.64
N CYS A 471 -0.18 -7.15 -20.94
CA CYS A 471 -1.31 -6.30 -20.57
C CYS A 471 -1.46 -6.16 -19.06
N MET A 472 -1.42 -7.26 -18.29
CA MET A 472 -1.55 -7.22 -16.83
C MET A 472 -0.44 -6.39 -16.18
N ALA A 473 0.80 -6.54 -16.67
CA ALA A 473 1.92 -5.70 -16.25
C ALA A 473 1.68 -4.22 -16.61
N GLY A 474 1.26 -3.98 -17.85
CA GLY A 474 0.92 -2.67 -18.40
C GLY A 474 -0.27 -1.98 -17.73
N LEU A 475 -1.04 -2.63 -16.88
CA LEU A 475 -2.09 -1.99 -16.07
C LEU A 475 -1.58 -1.39 -14.76
N LEU A 476 -0.40 -1.77 -14.28
CA LEU A 476 0.12 -1.30 -13.00
C LEU A 476 0.65 0.15 -13.08
N PRO A 477 0.64 0.93 -11.97
CA PRO A 477 1.09 2.31 -11.98
C PRO A 477 2.54 2.50 -12.48
N LEU A 478 2.80 3.65 -13.14
CA LEU A 478 4.08 4.04 -13.73
C LEU A 478 5.29 3.91 -12.80
N GLN A 479 5.10 4.22 -11.51
CA GLN A 479 6.14 4.12 -10.48
C GLN A 479 6.68 2.69 -10.27
N TYR A 480 6.03 1.69 -10.88
CA TYR A 480 6.39 0.28 -10.76
C TYR A 480 6.83 -0.36 -12.08
N ILE A 481 6.50 0.24 -13.23
CA ILE A 481 6.75 -0.41 -14.52
C ILE A 481 7.10 0.57 -15.64
N ASP A 482 8.04 0.15 -16.47
CA ASP A 482 8.38 0.78 -17.74
C ASP A 482 7.26 0.54 -18.76
N LYS A 483 6.33 1.50 -18.85
CA LYS A 483 5.20 1.46 -19.78
C LYS A 483 5.64 1.46 -21.24
N LEU A 484 6.77 2.11 -21.55
CA LEU A 484 7.32 2.14 -22.90
C LEU A 484 7.75 0.74 -23.32
N TRP A 485 8.52 0.05 -22.47
CA TRP A 485 8.91 -1.35 -22.71
C TRP A 485 7.69 -2.27 -22.88
N CYS A 486 6.67 -2.16 -22.01
CA CYS A 486 5.44 -2.95 -22.14
C CYS A 486 4.71 -2.65 -23.44
N GLY A 487 4.65 -1.37 -23.85
CA GLY A 487 3.98 -0.93 -25.07
C GLY A 487 4.68 -1.41 -26.34
N THR A 488 6.02 -1.36 -26.38
CA THR A 488 6.79 -1.93 -27.50
C THR A 488 6.54 -3.43 -27.63
N ARG A 489 6.50 -4.16 -26.51
CA ARG A 489 6.23 -5.59 -26.51
C ARG A 489 4.79 -5.92 -26.92
N LEU A 490 3.82 -5.13 -26.47
CA LEU A 490 2.42 -5.26 -26.87
C LEU A 490 2.27 -5.15 -28.40
N LYS A 491 2.86 -4.13 -29.01
CA LYS A 491 2.90 -3.95 -30.48
C LYS A 491 3.49 -5.16 -31.19
N ALA A 492 4.65 -5.62 -30.73
CA ALA A 492 5.35 -6.74 -31.36
C ALA A 492 4.50 -8.02 -31.30
N THR A 493 3.97 -8.35 -30.13
CA THR A 493 3.17 -9.56 -29.91
C THR A 493 1.90 -9.55 -30.76
N VAL A 494 1.19 -8.41 -30.81
CA VAL A 494 -0.02 -8.30 -31.63
C VAL A 494 0.28 -8.36 -33.12
N THR A 495 1.37 -7.75 -33.57
CA THR A 495 1.82 -7.86 -34.97
C THR A 495 2.10 -9.32 -35.35
N ILE A 496 2.75 -10.10 -34.48
CA ILE A 496 3.05 -11.52 -34.72
C ILE A 496 1.76 -12.36 -34.75
N LEU A 497 0.82 -12.08 -33.83
CA LEU A 497 -0.49 -12.74 -33.78
C LEU A 497 -1.43 -12.30 -34.93
N GLY A 498 -1.07 -11.25 -35.68
CA GLY A 498 -1.86 -10.73 -36.78
C GLY A 498 -3.17 -10.05 -36.36
N LEU A 499 -3.30 -9.60 -35.12
CA LEU A 499 -4.51 -8.93 -34.62
C LEU A 499 -4.49 -7.46 -35.05
N LYS A 500 -5.62 -6.97 -35.57
CA LYS A 500 -5.77 -5.64 -36.18
C LYS A 500 -6.67 -4.73 -35.38
N THR A 501 -7.61 -5.28 -34.62
CA THR A 501 -8.57 -4.49 -33.84
C THR A 501 -8.45 -4.76 -32.35
N TRP A 502 -8.94 -3.81 -31.54
CA TRP A 502 -9.03 -4.00 -30.09
C TRP A 502 -9.89 -5.21 -29.74
N GLU A 503 -10.99 -5.44 -30.47
CA GLU A 503 -11.91 -6.55 -30.23
C GLU A 503 -11.21 -7.91 -30.39
N GLU A 504 -10.32 -8.05 -31.38
CA GLU A 504 -9.51 -9.26 -31.57
C GLU A 504 -8.51 -9.46 -30.43
N VAL A 505 -7.86 -8.39 -29.97
CA VAL A 505 -6.98 -8.40 -28.79
C VAL A 505 -7.75 -8.80 -27.54
N GLU A 506 -8.93 -8.22 -27.33
CA GLU A 506 -9.79 -8.50 -26.18
C GLU A 506 -10.24 -9.97 -26.15
N ILE A 507 -10.60 -10.55 -27.31
CA ILE A 507 -10.96 -11.97 -27.43
C ILE A 507 -9.82 -12.86 -26.92
N VAL A 508 -8.57 -12.54 -27.28
CA VAL A 508 -7.40 -13.30 -26.80
C VAL A 508 -7.20 -13.12 -25.29
N LEU A 509 -7.24 -11.87 -24.79
CA LEU A 509 -7.06 -11.59 -23.37
C LEU A 509 -8.10 -12.30 -22.48
N ARG A 510 -9.33 -12.43 -22.97
CA ARG A 510 -10.45 -13.11 -22.30
C ARG A 510 -10.31 -14.62 -22.19
N LYS A 511 -9.35 -15.24 -22.91
CA LYS A 511 -9.03 -16.66 -22.74
C LYS A 511 -8.39 -16.95 -21.38
N PHE A 512 -7.76 -15.96 -20.76
CA PHE A 512 -7.13 -16.06 -19.45
C PHE A 512 -7.99 -15.36 -18.37
N LEU A 513 -7.47 -15.25 -17.14
CA LEU A 513 -8.15 -14.57 -16.04
C LEU A 513 -8.51 -13.13 -16.43
N TRP A 514 -9.81 -12.80 -16.35
CA TRP A 514 -10.33 -11.54 -16.88
C TRP A 514 -11.65 -11.08 -16.24
N ILE A 515 -11.73 -9.78 -15.93
CA ILE A 515 -12.92 -9.11 -15.42
C ILE A 515 -13.19 -7.90 -16.31
N GLN A 516 -14.23 -8.00 -17.15
CA GLN A 516 -14.46 -7.06 -18.26
C GLN A 516 -14.48 -5.60 -17.83
N TRP A 517 -15.20 -5.31 -16.75
CA TRP A 517 -15.37 -3.94 -16.30
C TRP A 517 -14.13 -3.35 -15.63
N ILE A 518 -13.22 -4.20 -15.12
CA ILE A 518 -11.95 -3.75 -14.52
C ILE A 518 -10.87 -3.62 -15.60
N HIS A 519 -10.68 -4.68 -16.39
CA HIS A 519 -9.54 -4.77 -17.31
C HIS A 519 -9.84 -4.23 -18.71
N GLY A 520 -11.07 -4.37 -19.21
CA GLY A 520 -11.43 -4.00 -20.59
C GLY A 520 -11.11 -2.54 -20.93
N PRO A 521 -11.70 -1.56 -20.23
CA PRO A 521 -11.40 -0.15 -20.50
C PRO A 521 -9.93 0.20 -20.30
N ALA A 522 -9.29 -0.31 -19.24
CA ALA A 522 -7.91 0.04 -18.91
C ALA A 522 -6.91 -0.53 -19.92
N CYS A 523 -7.10 -1.79 -20.35
CA CYS A 523 -6.27 -2.39 -21.41
C CYS A 523 -6.55 -1.76 -22.76
N LYS A 524 -7.79 -1.34 -23.05
CA LYS A 524 -8.12 -0.62 -24.28
C LYS A 524 -7.38 0.70 -24.37
N THR A 525 -7.41 1.51 -23.30
CA THR A 525 -6.62 2.75 -23.23
C THR A 525 -5.13 2.47 -23.41
N PHE A 526 -4.58 1.46 -22.74
CA PHE A 526 -3.18 1.07 -22.91
C PHE A 526 -2.84 0.63 -24.36
N TRP A 527 -3.76 -0.08 -25.02
CA TRP A 527 -3.63 -0.47 -26.43
C TRP A 527 -3.65 0.75 -27.37
N GLU A 528 -4.58 1.69 -27.17
CA GLU A 528 -4.71 2.92 -27.95
C GLU A 528 -3.50 3.85 -27.76
N ASP A 529 -3.03 4.01 -26.52
CA ASP A 529 -1.85 4.82 -26.18
C ASP A 529 -0.59 4.29 -26.87
N THR A 530 -0.54 2.98 -27.11
CA THR A 530 0.57 2.37 -27.83
C THR A 530 0.36 2.49 -29.35
N HIS A 531 -0.84 2.33 -29.89
CA HIS A 531 -1.09 2.32 -31.34
C HIS A 531 -1.66 3.66 -31.85
N GLY A 532 -0.80 4.66 -32.07
CA GLY A 532 -1.17 5.94 -32.72
C GLY A 532 -0.27 7.12 -32.34
N ASP A 533 -0.78 8.35 -32.47
CA ASP A 533 -0.13 9.60 -31.98
C ASP A 533 0.13 9.60 -30.45
N GLY A 534 -0.44 8.62 -29.73
CA GLY A 534 -0.26 8.37 -28.30
C GLY A 534 1.17 8.02 -27.89
N GLU A 535 2.02 7.54 -28.81
CA GLU A 535 3.43 7.24 -28.49
C GLU A 535 4.22 8.53 -28.20
N GLN A 536 3.91 9.62 -28.91
CA GLN A 536 4.48 10.95 -28.66
C GLN A 536 3.98 11.49 -27.32
N ALA A 537 2.67 11.37 -27.03
CA ALA A 537 2.08 11.80 -25.77
C ALA A 537 2.58 10.99 -24.56
N MET A 538 2.78 9.68 -24.71
CA MET A 538 3.36 8.83 -23.67
C MET A 538 4.83 9.18 -23.43
N ARG A 539 5.60 9.48 -24.48
CA ARG A 539 6.98 9.97 -24.34
C ARG A 539 7.04 11.34 -23.66
N GLU A 540 6.12 12.25 -23.98
CA GLU A 540 6.02 13.59 -23.37
C GLU A 540 5.57 13.57 -21.90
N VAL A 541 4.76 12.57 -21.49
CA VAL A 541 4.36 12.37 -20.09
C VAL A 541 5.47 11.70 -19.26
N LEU A 542 6.32 10.90 -19.91
CA LEU A 542 7.43 10.19 -19.29
C LEU A 542 8.72 11.03 -19.16
N SER A 543 8.88 12.08 -19.98
CA SER A 543 9.97 13.08 -19.92
C SER A 543 9.68 14.18 -18.93
#